data_AF-A0A849QR06-F1
#
_entry.id   AF-A0A849QR06-F1
#
_cell.length_a   1.000
_cell.length_b   1.000
_cell.length_c   1.000
_cell.angle_alpha   90.00
_cell.angle_beta   90.00
_cell.angle_gamma   90.00
#
_symmetry.space_group_name_H-M   'P 1'
#
loop_
_entity.id
_entity.type
_entity.pdbx_description
1 polymer ?
#
loop_
_entity_poly.entity_id
_entity_poly.type
_entity_poly.pdbx_seq_one_letter_code
_entity_poly.pdbx_strand_id
1 'polypeptide(L)'
;MLEKEVSQSYNAVVKEAKERISKELGLNKKEMLMAESLFPDEIMHPVEVDRDHVNALKQNVAHNIHNKKIEHKHNISKTLHGYRDIVQEMVRSVLDFDVGFAIGCFAHEYALTMPELIDKTGVGFVKGENLFLRSRHGEVTPIDYSVGDTAHSPQDKSRVVLLSGVNSGGKTSMLELLAQCIILAHMGFPTPAKSFEIGMSDGLYYFAKSKGTLDAGAFETTLKDFSVVADDSSKVVLVDEMESITEPGASAKIISGILEVLSENRESMAVFVSHLPELILENTECNVRVDGIEASGLDSDLNLIVERTPRYNYIAKSTPELIVERLSRKTNGGEQAFYEKLRAKFYS
;
A
#
# COMPACT_ATOMS: atom_id res chain seq x y z
N MET A 1 -10.29 -97.22 -3.30
CA MET A 1 -11.12 -96.46 -4.26
C MET A 1 -11.44 -95.08 -3.71
N LEU A 2 -11.97 -94.96 -2.48
CA LEU A 2 -12.26 -93.66 -1.85
C LEU A 2 -11.09 -92.66 -1.82
N GLU A 3 -9.87 -93.04 -1.44
CA GLU A 3 -8.73 -92.10 -1.39
C GLU A 3 -8.39 -91.48 -2.75
N LYS A 4 -8.53 -92.25 -3.83
CA LYS A 4 -8.30 -91.76 -5.20
C LYS A 4 -9.41 -90.81 -5.64
N GLU A 5 -10.66 -91.12 -5.30
CA GLU A 5 -11.82 -90.27 -5.61
C GLU A 5 -11.77 -88.93 -4.85
N VAL A 6 -11.38 -88.96 -3.57
CA VAL A 6 -11.22 -87.76 -2.74
C VAL A 6 -10.05 -86.90 -3.25
N SER A 7 -8.92 -87.50 -3.60
CA SER A 7 -7.77 -86.78 -4.17
C SER A 7 -8.11 -86.12 -5.52
N GLN A 8 -8.83 -86.82 -6.39
CA GLN A 8 -9.28 -86.26 -7.68
C GLN A 8 -10.25 -85.11 -7.48
N SER A 9 -11.21 -85.24 -6.55
CA SER A 9 -12.16 -84.19 -6.22
C SER A 9 -11.48 -82.96 -5.61
N TYR A 10 -10.55 -83.15 -4.68
CA TYR A 10 -9.78 -82.04 -4.05
C TYR A 10 -8.98 -81.28 -5.10
N ASN A 11 -8.21 -81.98 -5.93
CA ASN A 11 -7.40 -81.38 -6.98
C ASN A 11 -8.23 -80.63 -8.02
N ALA A 12 -9.42 -81.15 -8.38
CA ALA A 12 -10.32 -80.46 -9.30
C ALA A 12 -10.82 -79.13 -8.72
N VAL A 13 -11.27 -79.13 -7.45
CA VAL A 13 -11.77 -77.93 -6.76
C VAL A 13 -10.66 -76.89 -6.56
N VAL A 14 -9.48 -77.32 -6.10
CA VAL A 14 -8.31 -76.42 -5.90
C VAL A 14 -7.85 -75.84 -7.24
N LYS A 15 -7.81 -76.65 -8.30
CA LYS A 15 -7.44 -76.17 -9.64
C LYS A 15 -8.43 -75.13 -10.15
N GLU A 16 -9.73 -75.39 -10.05
CA GLU A 16 -10.77 -74.43 -10.45
C GLU A 16 -10.67 -73.12 -9.65
N ALA A 17 -10.43 -73.20 -8.33
CA ALA A 17 -10.24 -72.03 -7.49
C ALA A 17 -8.99 -71.22 -7.91
N LYS A 18 -7.85 -71.87 -8.16
CA LYS A 18 -6.61 -71.22 -8.63
C LYS A 18 -6.80 -70.54 -9.99
N GLU A 19 -7.45 -71.21 -10.94
CA GLU A 19 -7.78 -70.66 -12.26
C GLU A 19 -8.71 -69.45 -12.16
N ARG A 20 -9.74 -69.55 -11.31
CA ARG A 20 -10.68 -68.46 -11.04
C ARG A 20 -9.99 -67.24 -10.44
N ILE A 21 -9.16 -67.42 -9.40
CA ILE A 21 -8.40 -66.34 -8.76
C ILE A 21 -7.48 -65.65 -9.78
N SER A 22 -6.75 -66.44 -10.58
CA SER A 22 -5.83 -65.92 -11.59
C SER A 22 -6.55 -65.10 -12.66
N LYS A 23 -7.74 -65.55 -13.09
CA LYS A 23 -8.56 -64.87 -14.10
C LYS A 23 -9.24 -63.63 -13.55
N GLU A 24 -9.90 -63.71 -12.40
CA GLU A 24 -10.63 -62.59 -11.79
C GLU A 24 -9.69 -61.44 -11.40
N LEU A 25 -8.49 -61.76 -10.92
CA LEU A 25 -7.49 -60.75 -10.53
C LEU A 25 -6.56 -60.33 -11.67
N GLY A 26 -6.63 -60.98 -12.84
CA GLY A 26 -5.78 -60.68 -13.99
C GLY A 26 -4.29 -60.81 -13.68
N LEU A 27 -3.90 -61.85 -12.93
CA LEU A 27 -2.54 -62.02 -12.42
C LEU A 27 -1.52 -62.17 -13.55
N ASN A 28 -0.35 -61.55 -13.41
CA ASN A 28 0.75 -61.78 -14.34
C ASN A 28 1.41 -63.16 -14.09
N LYS A 29 2.31 -63.60 -14.99
CA LYS A 29 2.95 -64.93 -14.90
C LYS A 29 3.63 -65.22 -13.55
N LYS A 30 4.23 -64.20 -12.91
CA LYS A 30 4.90 -64.37 -11.61
C LYS A 30 3.88 -64.48 -10.47
N GLU A 31 2.82 -63.68 -10.52
CA GLU A 31 1.72 -63.72 -9.55
C GLU A 31 0.90 -65.01 -9.67
N MET A 32 0.75 -65.56 -10.88
CA MET A 32 0.14 -66.88 -11.11
C MET A 32 0.92 -68.01 -10.43
N LEU A 33 2.25 -67.99 -10.51
CA LEU A 33 3.11 -68.96 -9.81
C LEU A 33 2.96 -68.84 -8.28
N MET A 34 2.79 -67.63 -7.75
CA MET A 34 2.51 -67.43 -6.33
C MET A 34 1.10 -67.90 -5.95
N ALA A 35 0.13 -67.79 -6.87
CA ALA A 35 -1.22 -68.29 -6.70
C ALA A 35 -1.29 -69.84 -6.69
N GLU A 36 -0.36 -70.52 -7.37
CA GLU A 36 -0.23 -71.98 -7.33
C GLU A 36 0.09 -72.51 -5.92
N SER A 37 0.78 -71.73 -5.08
CA SER A 37 1.13 -72.11 -3.71
C SER A 37 0.07 -71.73 -2.67
N LEU A 38 -1.08 -71.17 -3.05
CA LEU A 38 -2.12 -70.73 -2.10
C LEU A 38 -2.82 -71.89 -1.37
N PHE A 39 -2.87 -73.06 -1.98
CA PHE A 39 -3.52 -74.25 -1.45
C PHE A 39 -2.47 -75.36 -1.34
N PRO A 40 -2.38 -76.06 -0.20
CA PRO A 40 -1.48 -77.20 -0.04
C PRO A 40 -1.78 -78.32 -1.04
N ASP A 41 -0.74 -79.01 -1.49
CA ASP A 41 -0.88 -80.24 -2.31
C ASP A 41 -1.35 -81.45 -1.47
N GLU A 42 -1.25 -81.35 -0.14
CA GLU A 42 -1.82 -82.31 0.80
C GLU A 42 -3.34 -82.15 0.92
N ILE A 43 -4.05 -83.27 0.94
CA ILE A 43 -5.52 -83.28 1.03
C ILE A 43 -5.95 -82.82 2.42
N MET A 44 -6.64 -81.68 2.48
CA MET A 44 -7.19 -81.13 3.73
C MET A 44 -8.71 -80.97 3.66
N HIS A 45 -9.39 -81.19 4.79
CA HIS A 45 -10.82 -80.93 4.95
C HIS A 45 -11.09 -80.22 6.31
N PRO A 46 -11.64 -78.99 6.32
CA PRO A 46 -12.02 -78.18 5.17
C PRO A 46 -10.80 -77.72 4.34
N VAL A 47 -11.02 -77.35 3.08
CA VAL A 47 -9.97 -76.74 2.25
C VAL A 47 -9.64 -75.37 2.83
N GLU A 48 -8.42 -75.21 3.35
CA GLU A 48 -7.95 -73.94 3.91
C GLU A 48 -6.84 -73.35 3.04
N VAL A 49 -6.86 -72.03 2.90
CA VAL A 49 -5.83 -71.28 2.18
C VAL A 49 -4.65 -71.05 3.11
N ASP A 50 -3.45 -71.22 2.60
CA ASP A 50 -2.23 -70.86 3.31
C ASP A 50 -2.12 -69.33 3.45
N ARG A 51 -2.19 -68.84 4.70
CA ARG A 51 -2.19 -67.41 5.01
C ARG A 51 -0.87 -66.74 4.71
N ASP A 52 0.26 -67.44 4.81
CA ASP A 52 1.57 -66.88 4.55
C ASP A 52 1.75 -66.65 3.05
N HIS A 53 1.33 -67.62 2.24
CA HIS A 53 1.29 -67.47 0.77
C HIS A 53 0.31 -66.37 0.31
N VAL A 54 -0.85 -66.22 0.96
CA VAL A 54 -1.77 -65.10 0.71
C VAL A 54 -1.12 -63.76 1.02
N ASN A 55 -0.45 -63.65 2.17
CA ASN A 55 0.22 -62.41 2.58
C ASN A 55 1.37 -62.07 1.63
N ALA A 56 2.15 -63.06 1.19
CA ALA A 56 3.21 -62.89 0.21
C ALA A 56 2.67 -62.38 -1.14
N LEU A 57 1.57 -62.97 -1.64
CA LEU A 57 0.92 -62.51 -2.87
C LEU A 57 0.37 -61.08 -2.71
N LYS A 58 -0.30 -60.78 -1.60
CA LYS A 58 -0.80 -59.42 -1.30
C LYS A 58 0.33 -58.39 -1.27
N GLN A 59 1.45 -58.71 -0.61
CA GLN A 59 2.62 -57.83 -0.56
C GLN A 59 3.24 -57.64 -1.95
N ASN A 60 3.33 -58.70 -2.77
CA ASN A 60 3.84 -58.59 -4.13
C ASN A 60 2.97 -57.68 -5.00
N VAL A 61 1.65 -57.89 -4.98
CA VAL A 61 0.69 -57.06 -5.73
C VAL A 61 0.73 -55.62 -5.24
N ALA A 62 0.75 -55.37 -3.93
CA ALA A 62 0.85 -54.04 -3.36
C ALA A 62 2.15 -53.32 -3.78
N HIS A 63 3.27 -54.03 -3.79
CA HIS A 63 4.55 -53.51 -4.27
C HIS A 63 4.52 -53.18 -5.77
N ASN A 64 3.94 -54.06 -6.60
CA ASN A 64 3.78 -53.81 -8.04
C ASN A 64 2.89 -52.58 -8.31
N ILE A 65 1.80 -52.41 -7.57
CA ILE A 65 0.95 -51.22 -7.65
C ILE A 65 1.73 -49.97 -7.26
N HIS A 66 2.52 -50.02 -6.19
CA HIS A 66 3.33 -48.90 -5.75
C HIS A 66 4.37 -48.48 -6.80
N ASN A 67 5.09 -49.46 -7.37
CA ASN A 67 6.07 -49.21 -8.42
C ASN A 67 5.42 -48.60 -9.67
N LYS A 68 4.28 -49.13 -10.12
CA LYS A 68 3.52 -48.56 -11.24
C LYS A 68 3.08 -47.12 -10.95
N LYS A 69 2.66 -46.80 -9.72
CA LYS A 69 2.32 -45.42 -9.32
C LYS A 69 3.52 -44.49 -9.39
N ILE A 70 4.69 -44.92 -8.92
CA ILE A 70 5.93 -44.13 -9.01
C ILE A 70 6.32 -43.90 -10.48
N GLU A 71 6.32 -44.95 -11.29
CA GLU A 71 6.63 -44.87 -12.71
C GLU A 71 5.69 -43.91 -13.43
N HIS A 72 4.38 -44.01 -13.14
CA HIS A 72 3.38 -43.10 -13.69
C HIS A 72 3.62 -41.64 -13.27
N LYS A 73 3.92 -41.37 -12.00
CA LYS A 73 4.29 -40.02 -11.51
C LYS A 73 5.54 -39.50 -12.21
N HIS A 74 6.54 -40.34 -12.43
CA HIS A 74 7.77 -39.96 -13.10
C HIS A 74 7.54 -39.64 -14.58
N ASN A 75 6.69 -40.40 -15.26
CA ASN A 75 6.29 -40.15 -16.65
C ASN A 75 5.49 -38.85 -16.79
N ILE A 76 4.55 -38.59 -15.87
CA ILE A 76 3.84 -37.30 -15.79
C ILE A 76 4.85 -36.17 -15.55
N SER A 77 5.76 -36.31 -14.59
CA SER A 77 6.77 -35.29 -14.28
C SER A 77 7.62 -34.94 -15.51
N LYS A 78 8.11 -35.95 -16.25
CA LYS A 78 8.85 -35.75 -17.51
C LYS A 78 8.02 -35.01 -18.56
N THR A 79 6.74 -35.34 -18.67
CA THR A 79 5.82 -34.70 -19.61
C THR A 79 5.58 -33.25 -19.22
N LEU A 80 5.32 -32.97 -17.94
CA LEU A 80 5.12 -31.63 -17.39
C LEU A 80 6.38 -30.77 -17.44
N HIS A 81 7.56 -31.36 -17.30
CA HIS A 81 8.83 -30.66 -17.41
C HIS A 81 8.99 -29.95 -18.76
N GLY A 82 8.52 -30.55 -19.85
CA GLY A 82 8.54 -29.93 -21.19
C GLY A 82 7.66 -28.68 -21.32
N TYR A 83 6.72 -28.47 -20.40
CA TYR A 83 5.86 -27.29 -20.36
C TYR A 83 6.33 -26.22 -19.37
N ARG A 84 7.42 -26.45 -18.64
CA ARG A 84 7.88 -25.55 -17.58
C ARG A 84 8.01 -24.11 -18.06
N ASP A 85 8.71 -23.90 -19.18
CA ASP A 85 9.01 -22.57 -19.67
C ASP A 85 7.74 -21.86 -20.17
N ILE A 86 6.88 -22.58 -20.89
CA ILE A 86 5.57 -22.08 -21.35
C ILE A 86 4.70 -21.66 -20.16
N VAL A 87 4.62 -22.51 -19.12
CA VAL A 87 3.83 -22.19 -17.91
C VAL A 87 4.42 -20.99 -17.18
N GLN A 88 5.74 -20.87 -17.10
CA GLN A 88 6.40 -19.70 -16.50
C GLN A 88 6.08 -18.40 -17.26
N GLU A 89 6.09 -18.44 -18.59
CA GLU A 89 5.70 -17.32 -19.44
C GLU A 89 4.22 -16.95 -19.27
N MET A 90 3.33 -17.95 -19.20
CA MET A 90 1.91 -17.74 -18.93
C MET A 90 1.68 -17.10 -17.55
N VAL A 91 2.37 -17.58 -16.51
CA VAL A 91 2.26 -17.00 -15.16
C VAL A 91 2.73 -15.56 -15.16
N ARG A 92 3.86 -15.24 -15.80
CA ARG A 92 4.33 -13.85 -15.94
C ARG A 92 3.31 -12.97 -16.65
N SER A 93 2.76 -13.44 -17.76
CA SER A 93 1.74 -12.71 -18.53
C SER A 93 0.48 -12.41 -17.71
N VAL A 94 0.03 -13.38 -16.89
CA VAL A 94 -1.11 -13.19 -16.00
C VAL A 94 -0.78 -12.19 -14.90
N LEU A 95 0.42 -12.23 -14.31
CA LEU A 95 0.85 -11.28 -13.29
C LEU A 95 0.97 -9.86 -13.85
N ASP A 96 1.52 -9.70 -15.05
CA ASP A 96 1.63 -8.39 -15.71
C ASP A 96 0.24 -7.80 -16.00
N PHE A 97 -0.69 -8.64 -16.45
CA PHE A 97 -2.10 -8.24 -16.63
C PHE A 97 -2.76 -7.87 -15.30
N ASP A 98 -2.57 -8.67 -14.25
CA ASP A 98 -3.17 -8.45 -12.93
C ASP A 98 -2.74 -7.10 -12.33
N VAL A 99 -1.46 -6.74 -12.45
CA VAL A 99 -0.96 -5.41 -12.03
C VAL A 99 -1.67 -4.29 -12.78
N GLY A 100 -1.72 -4.35 -14.12
CA GLY A 100 -2.39 -3.33 -14.93
C GLY A 100 -3.89 -3.24 -14.65
N PHE A 101 -4.55 -4.38 -14.48
CA PHE A 101 -5.98 -4.46 -14.15
C PHE A 101 -6.26 -3.89 -12.75
N ALA A 102 -5.44 -4.21 -11.75
CA ALA A 102 -5.56 -3.67 -10.40
C ALA A 102 -5.39 -2.15 -10.38
N ILE A 103 -4.41 -1.61 -11.12
CA ILE A 103 -4.23 -0.16 -11.29
C ILE A 103 -5.47 0.45 -11.98
N GLY A 104 -6.01 -0.20 -13.01
CA GLY A 104 -7.22 0.26 -13.70
C GLY A 104 -8.46 0.28 -12.79
N CYS A 105 -8.65 -0.73 -11.96
CA CYS A 105 -9.71 -0.77 -10.95
C CYS A 105 -9.54 0.34 -9.92
N PHE A 106 -8.32 0.52 -9.39
CA PHE A 106 -8.00 1.59 -8.45
C PHE A 106 -8.26 2.98 -9.06
N ALA A 107 -7.87 3.17 -10.32
CA ALA A 107 -8.12 4.41 -11.05
C ALA A 107 -9.61 4.67 -11.26
N HIS A 108 -10.39 3.62 -11.57
CA HIS A 108 -11.83 3.74 -11.75
C HIS A 108 -12.56 4.07 -10.44
N GLU A 109 -12.23 3.36 -9.35
CA GLU A 109 -12.85 3.54 -8.03
C GLU A 109 -12.64 4.96 -7.49
N TYR A 110 -11.42 5.49 -7.65
CA TYR A 110 -11.04 6.81 -7.15
C TYR A 110 -11.10 7.92 -8.21
N ALA A 111 -11.60 7.65 -9.41
CA ALA A 111 -11.65 8.59 -10.54
C ALA A 111 -10.30 9.30 -10.81
N LEU A 112 -9.23 8.51 -10.83
CA LEU A 112 -7.85 8.99 -10.99
C LEU A 112 -7.51 9.28 -12.46
N THR A 113 -6.60 10.22 -12.68
CA THR A 113 -6.16 10.63 -14.02
C THR A 113 -4.64 10.46 -14.17
N MET A 114 -4.18 10.02 -15.34
CA MET A 114 -2.74 9.95 -15.62
C MET A 114 -2.12 11.36 -15.55
N PRO A 115 -0.94 11.49 -14.92
CA PRO A 115 -0.25 12.76 -14.80
C PRO A 115 0.39 13.18 -16.14
N GLU A 116 0.55 14.49 -16.33
CA GLU A 116 1.36 15.07 -17.40
C GLU A 116 2.77 15.35 -16.87
N LEU A 117 3.78 14.76 -17.53
CA LEU A 117 5.17 15.01 -17.21
C LEU A 117 5.65 16.26 -17.94
N ILE A 118 6.28 17.19 -17.22
CA ILE A 118 6.78 18.45 -17.77
C ILE A 118 8.31 18.56 -17.60
N ASP A 119 8.99 19.19 -18.56
CA ASP A 119 10.45 19.42 -18.53
C ASP A 119 10.86 20.60 -17.63
N LYS A 120 10.04 20.94 -16.64
CA LYS A 120 10.20 22.13 -15.79
C LYS A 120 10.09 21.76 -14.33
N THR A 121 10.71 22.53 -13.45
CA THR A 121 10.55 22.40 -12.00
C THR A 121 9.19 22.96 -11.57
N GLY A 122 8.18 22.09 -11.52
CA GLY A 122 6.83 22.45 -11.14
C GLY A 122 5.99 21.24 -10.76
N VAL A 123 5.02 21.45 -9.86
CA VAL A 123 4.01 20.46 -9.51
C VAL A 123 2.67 21.16 -9.32
N GLY A 124 1.60 20.64 -9.89
CA GLY A 124 0.28 21.23 -9.66
C GLY A 124 -0.86 20.32 -10.05
N PHE A 125 -1.97 20.43 -9.32
CA PHE A 125 -3.20 19.72 -9.60
C PHE A 125 -4.40 20.65 -9.69
N VAL A 126 -5.39 20.22 -10.48
CA VAL A 126 -6.74 20.76 -10.52
C VAL A 126 -7.71 19.71 -10.02
N LYS A 127 -8.58 20.10 -9.07
CA LYS A 127 -9.55 19.25 -8.39
C LYS A 127 -8.91 17.99 -7.79
N GLY A 128 -7.86 18.20 -7.00
CA GLY A 128 -7.19 17.13 -6.25
C GLY A 128 -7.99 16.72 -5.01
N GLU A 129 -8.07 15.42 -4.73
CA GLU A 129 -8.78 14.85 -3.59
C GLU A 129 -7.84 13.94 -2.78
N ASN A 130 -7.71 14.18 -1.47
CA ASN A 130 -6.88 13.33 -0.62
C ASN A 130 -7.50 11.92 -0.49
N LEU A 131 -6.75 10.90 -0.92
CA LEU A 131 -7.21 9.51 -0.95
C LEU A 131 -7.53 8.94 0.42
N PHE A 132 -6.74 9.31 1.44
CA PHE A 132 -6.97 8.85 2.81
C PHE A 132 -8.23 9.46 3.41
N LEU A 133 -8.50 10.74 3.13
CA LEU A 133 -9.76 11.35 3.53
C LEU A 133 -10.94 10.72 2.80
N ARG A 134 -10.81 10.48 1.48
CA ARG A 134 -11.88 9.87 0.68
C ARG A 134 -12.22 8.46 1.13
N SER A 135 -11.20 7.65 1.42
CA SER A 135 -11.39 6.30 1.95
C SER A 135 -12.06 6.27 3.34
N ARG A 136 -11.74 7.24 4.22
CA ARG A 136 -12.26 7.27 5.60
C ARG A 136 -13.61 7.96 5.76
N HIS A 137 -13.87 8.97 4.94
CA HIS A 137 -14.99 9.90 5.13
C HIS A 137 -15.93 9.99 3.93
N GLY A 138 -15.62 9.33 2.81
CA GLY A 138 -16.43 9.37 1.59
C GLY A 138 -16.12 10.61 0.76
N GLU A 139 -17.08 11.52 0.63
CA GLU A 139 -16.89 12.72 -0.19
C GLU A 139 -15.87 13.69 0.44
N VAL A 140 -14.95 14.19 -0.38
CA VAL A 140 -13.91 15.15 0.00
C VAL A 140 -14.03 16.37 -0.89
N THR A 141 -13.85 17.57 -0.34
CA THR A 141 -13.81 18.80 -1.13
C THR A 141 -12.56 18.80 -2.02
N PRO A 142 -12.70 18.83 -3.35
CA PRO A 142 -11.56 18.92 -4.25
C PRO A 142 -10.92 20.31 -4.15
N ILE A 143 -9.59 20.37 -4.27
CA ILE A 143 -8.84 21.63 -4.19
C ILE A 143 -7.88 21.79 -5.38
N ASP A 144 -7.53 23.04 -5.69
CA ASP A 144 -6.56 23.38 -6.72
C ASP A 144 -5.27 23.89 -6.07
N TYR A 145 -4.10 23.42 -6.52
CA TYR A 145 -2.83 23.92 -6.00
C TYR A 145 -1.68 23.73 -6.98
N SER A 146 -0.70 24.62 -6.94
CA SER A 146 0.41 24.65 -7.90
C SER A 146 1.62 25.34 -7.28
N VAL A 147 2.81 24.76 -7.50
CA VAL A 147 4.11 25.26 -7.06
C VAL A 147 5.10 25.12 -8.22
N GLY A 148 5.95 26.12 -8.43
CA GLY A 148 6.90 26.14 -9.54
C GLY A 148 6.26 26.44 -10.91
N ASP A 149 6.96 26.10 -12.00
CA ASP A 149 6.56 26.45 -13.36
C ASP A 149 5.61 25.40 -13.96
N THR A 150 4.31 25.59 -13.74
CA THR A 150 3.24 24.75 -14.29
C THR A 150 2.28 25.57 -15.17
N ALA A 151 1.50 24.92 -16.04
CA ALA A 151 0.48 25.61 -16.81
C ALA A 151 -0.75 26.00 -15.96
N HIS A 152 -0.92 25.40 -14.78
CA HIS A 152 -1.98 25.74 -13.83
C HIS A 152 -1.77 27.11 -13.15
N SER A 153 -0.52 27.57 -13.02
CA SER A 153 -0.17 28.88 -12.46
C SER A 153 0.91 29.59 -13.30
N PRO A 154 0.60 30.01 -14.54
CA PRO A 154 1.63 30.49 -15.47
C PRO A 154 2.27 31.83 -15.06
N GLN A 155 1.60 32.59 -14.20
CA GLN A 155 2.04 33.91 -13.73
C GLN A 155 2.90 33.84 -12.46
N ASP A 156 2.85 32.73 -11.72
CA ASP A 156 3.57 32.55 -10.47
C ASP A 156 4.35 31.24 -10.51
N LYS A 157 5.66 31.38 -10.66
CA LYS A 157 6.62 30.27 -10.79
C LYS A 157 7.43 30.05 -9.51
N SER A 158 6.90 30.51 -8.38
CA SER A 158 7.56 30.39 -7.08
C SER A 158 7.70 28.92 -6.71
N ARG A 159 8.94 28.46 -6.53
CA ARG A 159 9.25 27.07 -6.16
C ARG A 159 9.24 26.84 -4.66
N VAL A 160 9.45 27.90 -3.88
CA VAL A 160 9.51 27.86 -2.42
C VAL A 160 8.31 28.64 -1.89
N VAL A 161 7.49 27.96 -1.07
CA VAL A 161 6.19 28.46 -0.63
C VAL A 161 6.01 28.24 0.86
N LEU A 162 5.54 29.26 1.57
CA LEU A 162 5.00 29.15 2.92
C LEU A 162 3.47 29.00 2.85
N LEU A 163 2.93 27.96 3.48
CA LEU A 163 1.50 27.76 3.62
C LEU A 163 1.05 28.14 5.04
N SER A 164 0.35 29.26 5.12
CA SER A 164 -0.25 29.79 6.34
C SER A 164 -1.73 29.46 6.45
N GLY A 165 -2.30 29.60 7.63
CA GLY A 165 -3.75 29.53 7.79
C GLY A 165 -4.26 28.89 9.06
N VAL A 166 -5.57 28.76 9.16
CA VAL A 166 -6.27 28.32 10.37
C VAL A 166 -5.91 26.89 10.78
N ASN A 167 -5.91 26.65 12.08
CA ASN A 167 -5.85 25.29 12.63
C ASN A 167 -7.06 24.49 12.15
N SER A 168 -6.81 23.23 11.74
CA SER A 168 -7.84 22.37 11.14
C SER A 168 -8.40 22.86 9.79
N GLY A 169 -7.73 23.78 9.11
CA GLY A 169 -8.10 24.23 7.76
C GLY A 169 -7.75 23.24 6.62
N GLY A 170 -7.00 22.17 6.92
CA GLY A 170 -6.60 21.16 5.95
C GLY A 170 -5.17 21.30 5.39
N LYS A 171 -4.32 22.14 6.00
CA LYS A 171 -2.91 22.34 5.58
C LYS A 171 -2.13 21.02 5.47
N THR A 172 -2.11 20.21 6.53
CA THR A 172 -1.49 18.88 6.52
C THR A 172 -2.09 17.98 5.44
N SER A 173 -3.42 17.94 5.33
CA SER A 173 -4.09 17.10 4.32
C SER A 173 -3.81 17.54 2.88
N MET A 174 -3.53 18.83 2.66
CA MET A 174 -3.09 19.35 1.37
C MET A 174 -1.65 18.92 1.07
N LEU A 175 -0.72 19.01 2.05
CA LEU A 175 0.64 18.47 1.89
C LEU A 175 0.62 16.97 1.60
N GLU A 176 -0.21 16.20 2.31
CA GLU A 176 -0.42 14.77 2.06
C GLU A 176 -0.97 14.51 0.65
N LEU A 177 -1.91 15.32 0.16
CA LEU A 177 -2.42 15.20 -1.20
C LEU A 177 -1.31 15.48 -2.23
N LEU A 178 -0.52 16.54 -2.03
CA LEU A 178 0.60 16.84 -2.91
C LEU A 178 1.61 15.68 -2.93
N ALA A 179 1.95 15.13 -1.76
CA ALA A 179 2.81 13.94 -1.63
C ALA A 179 2.20 12.71 -2.33
N GLN A 180 0.89 12.45 -2.15
CA GLN A 180 0.18 11.35 -2.81
C GLN A 180 0.29 11.47 -4.34
N CYS A 181 0.02 12.64 -4.90
CA CYS A 181 0.12 12.87 -6.35
C CYS A 181 1.55 12.67 -6.86
N ILE A 182 2.56 13.19 -6.16
CA ILE A 182 3.98 13.03 -6.54
C ILE A 182 4.38 11.55 -6.50
N ILE A 183 4.08 10.85 -5.41
CA ILE A 183 4.43 9.43 -5.24
C ILE A 183 3.78 8.59 -6.32
N LEU A 184 2.47 8.77 -6.56
CA LEU A 184 1.75 8.01 -7.59
C LEU A 184 2.30 8.30 -8.98
N ALA A 185 2.57 9.55 -9.32
CA ALA A 185 3.15 9.89 -10.61
C ALA A 185 4.54 9.25 -10.83
N HIS A 186 5.41 9.28 -9.81
CA HIS A 186 6.72 8.61 -9.87
C HIS A 186 6.62 7.08 -9.94
N MET A 187 5.55 6.49 -9.42
CA MET A 187 5.25 5.06 -9.59
C MET A 187 4.69 4.72 -10.99
N GLY A 188 4.39 5.73 -11.82
CA GLY A 188 3.72 5.57 -13.11
C GLY A 188 2.21 5.34 -12.99
N PHE A 189 1.61 5.72 -11.86
CA PHE A 189 0.20 5.48 -11.55
C PHE A 189 -0.64 6.74 -11.82
N PRO A 190 -1.95 6.57 -12.09
CA PRO A 190 -2.92 7.66 -12.06
C PRO A 190 -2.95 8.38 -10.71
N THR A 191 -3.18 9.69 -10.74
CA THR A 191 -3.18 10.57 -9.56
C THR A 191 -4.60 11.02 -9.19
N PRO A 192 -4.86 11.35 -7.91
CA PRO A 192 -6.19 11.73 -7.43
C PRO A 192 -6.52 13.19 -7.73
N ALA A 193 -6.39 13.56 -8.99
CA ALA A 193 -6.72 14.87 -9.51
C ALA A 193 -7.37 14.75 -10.88
N LYS A 194 -8.16 15.76 -11.26
CA LYS A 194 -8.70 15.85 -12.61
C LYS A 194 -7.62 16.17 -13.64
N SER A 195 -6.61 16.92 -13.23
CA SER A 195 -5.40 17.24 -13.99
C SER A 195 -4.24 17.32 -13.02
N PHE A 196 -3.08 16.76 -13.37
CA PHE A 196 -1.87 16.88 -12.57
C PHE A 196 -0.66 17.02 -13.49
N GLU A 197 0.15 18.04 -13.25
CA GLU A 197 1.43 18.27 -13.92
C GLU A 197 2.56 18.07 -12.91
N ILE A 198 3.65 17.42 -13.34
CA ILE A 198 4.83 17.22 -12.50
C ILE A 198 6.13 17.21 -13.32
N GLY A 199 7.09 18.01 -12.85
CA GLY A 199 8.50 17.86 -13.18
C GLY A 199 9.15 16.82 -12.28
N MET A 200 9.90 15.90 -12.88
CA MET A 200 10.54 14.81 -12.14
C MET A 200 11.60 15.35 -11.17
N SER A 201 11.63 14.77 -9.97
CA SER A 201 12.64 15.05 -8.95
C SER A 201 13.37 13.78 -8.51
N ASP A 202 14.63 13.89 -8.08
CA ASP A 202 15.44 12.78 -7.56
C ASP A 202 14.98 12.33 -6.16
N GLY A 203 14.36 13.22 -5.38
CA GLY A 203 13.91 12.90 -4.03
C GLY A 203 12.68 13.69 -3.55
N LEU A 204 11.82 13.01 -2.79
CA LEU A 204 10.73 13.62 -2.03
C LEU A 204 11.03 13.48 -0.53
N TYR A 205 11.05 14.60 0.18
CA TYR A 205 11.30 14.67 1.62
C TYR A 205 10.07 15.23 2.31
N TYR A 206 9.51 14.47 3.25
CA TYR A 206 8.36 14.89 4.05
C TYR A 206 8.76 14.97 5.53
N PHE A 207 8.82 16.18 6.06
CA PHE A 207 9.11 16.45 7.46
C PHE A 207 7.80 16.66 8.21
N ALA A 208 7.33 15.59 8.86
CA ALA A 208 6.12 15.62 9.65
C ALA A 208 6.32 16.38 10.97
N LYS A 209 5.22 16.83 11.56
CA LYS A 209 5.20 17.43 12.89
C LYS A 209 5.87 16.53 13.92
N SER A 210 6.87 17.05 14.63
CA SER A 210 7.56 16.33 15.70
C SER A 210 6.60 15.99 16.85
N LYS A 211 6.44 14.71 17.15
CA LYS A 211 5.67 14.20 18.30
C LYS A 211 6.65 13.76 19.38
N GLY A 212 7.14 14.68 20.20
CA GLY A 212 8.11 14.36 21.25
C GLY A 212 8.37 15.49 22.23
N THR A 213 9.06 15.16 23.32
CA THR A 213 9.55 16.13 24.31
C THR A 213 10.58 17.06 23.66
N LEU A 214 10.38 18.35 23.87
CA LEU A 214 11.28 19.43 23.46
C LEU A 214 12.59 19.36 24.24
N ASP A 215 13.56 18.58 23.75
CA ASP A 215 14.95 18.67 24.20
C ASP A 215 15.87 19.11 23.05
N ALA A 216 17.07 19.57 23.40
CA ALA A 216 18.06 20.05 22.44
C ALA A 216 18.47 18.96 21.43
N GLY A 217 18.36 17.68 21.80
CA GLY A 217 18.69 16.55 20.93
C GLY A 217 17.66 16.32 19.83
N ALA A 218 16.37 16.49 20.11
CA ALA A 218 15.29 16.42 19.13
C ALA A 218 15.43 17.51 18.05
N PHE A 219 15.85 18.71 18.46
CA PHE A 219 16.11 19.80 17.54
C PHE A 219 17.34 19.56 16.67
N GLU A 220 18.46 19.15 17.27
CA GLU A 220 19.68 18.80 16.53
C GLU A 220 19.44 17.68 15.52
N THR A 221 18.65 16.66 15.89
CA THR A 221 18.27 15.57 14.98
C THR A 221 17.48 16.10 13.80
N THR A 222 16.49 16.95 14.03
CA THR A 222 15.69 17.57 12.95
C THR A 222 16.60 18.34 11.99
N LEU A 223 17.54 19.14 12.51
CA LEU A 223 18.51 19.87 11.68
C LEU A 223 19.41 18.94 10.85
N LYS A 224 19.84 17.81 11.42
CA LYS A 224 20.60 16.80 10.68
C LYS A 224 19.75 16.18 9.57
N ASP A 225 18.47 15.93 9.81
CA ASP A 225 17.58 15.40 8.78
C ASP A 225 17.42 16.40 7.61
N PHE A 226 17.46 17.71 7.88
CA PHE A 226 17.48 18.74 6.82
C PHE A 226 18.79 18.84 6.05
N SER A 227 19.88 18.18 6.45
CA SER A 227 21.13 18.20 5.68
C SER A 227 20.97 17.65 4.25
N VAL A 228 19.90 16.88 4.00
CA VAL A 228 19.50 16.43 2.67
C VAL A 228 19.23 17.58 1.70
N VAL A 229 18.91 18.78 2.18
CA VAL A 229 18.66 19.94 1.31
C VAL A 229 19.95 20.63 0.85
N ALA A 230 21.11 20.23 1.38
CA ALA A 230 22.38 20.91 1.15
C ALA A 230 23.05 20.56 -0.20
N ASP A 231 22.65 19.47 -0.86
CA ASP A 231 23.18 19.11 -2.17
C ASP A 231 22.32 19.65 -3.34
N ASP A 232 22.90 19.65 -4.55
CA ASP A 232 22.29 20.24 -5.75
C ASP A 232 21.29 19.31 -6.48
N SER A 233 21.03 18.09 -6.02
CA SER A 233 20.05 17.21 -6.67
C SER A 233 18.62 17.79 -6.63
N SER A 234 17.77 17.34 -7.55
CA SER A 234 16.40 17.85 -7.68
C SER A 234 15.50 17.27 -6.57
N LYS A 235 14.80 18.12 -5.82
CA LYS A 235 14.06 17.67 -4.62
C LYS A 235 12.70 18.33 -4.49
N VAL A 236 11.76 17.62 -3.89
CA VAL A 236 10.54 18.21 -3.33
C VAL A 236 10.58 18.09 -1.82
N VAL A 237 10.49 19.22 -1.12
CA VAL A 237 10.55 19.28 0.34
C VAL A 237 9.22 19.77 0.90
N LEU A 238 8.53 18.91 1.64
CA LEU A 238 7.26 19.21 2.28
C LEU A 238 7.46 19.21 3.80
N VAL A 239 7.09 20.30 4.46
CA VAL A 239 7.32 20.47 5.91
C VAL A 239 6.04 20.85 6.61
N ASP A 240 5.69 20.13 7.67
CA ASP A 240 4.47 20.34 8.46
C ASP A 240 4.78 20.80 9.89
N GLU A 241 4.60 22.09 10.17
CA GLU A 241 4.68 22.72 11.50
C GLU A 241 6.01 22.45 12.25
N MET A 242 7.14 22.75 11.61
CA MET A 242 8.48 22.56 12.21
C MET A 242 8.77 23.52 13.38
N GLU A 243 8.08 24.66 13.46
CA GLU A 243 8.33 25.66 14.50
C GLU A 243 8.05 25.18 15.93
N SER A 244 7.37 24.04 16.10
CA SER A 244 7.03 23.51 17.42
C SER A 244 8.22 22.95 18.20
N ILE A 245 9.45 23.02 17.67
CA ILE A 245 10.64 22.33 18.21
C ILE A 245 11.58 23.27 19.00
N THR A 246 11.54 24.58 18.80
CA THR A 246 12.36 25.53 19.57
C THR A 246 11.66 26.88 19.73
N GLU A 247 12.32 27.85 20.37
CA GLU A 247 11.79 29.20 20.53
C GLU A 247 11.41 29.82 19.17
N PRO A 248 10.24 30.47 19.04
CA PRO A 248 9.72 30.96 17.76
C PRO A 248 10.72 31.75 16.91
N GLY A 249 11.50 32.64 17.53
CA GLY A 249 12.52 33.45 16.83
C GLY A 249 13.70 32.63 16.32
N ALA A 250 14.14 31.61 17.05
CA ALA A 250 15.18 30.70 16.60
C ALA A 250 14.67 29.78 15.48
N SER A 251 13.45 29.26 15.61
CA SER A 251 12.77 28.47 14.58
C SER A 251 12.66 29.25 13.27
N ALA A 252 12.19 30.50 13.33
CA ALA A 252 12.00 31.33 12.15
C ALA A 252 13.31 31.61 11.39
N LYS A 253 14.41 31.90 12.11
CA LYS A 253 15.76 32.08 11.54
C LYS A 253 16.31 30.84 10.85
N ILE A 254 15.98 29.68 11.38
CA ILE A 254 16.44 28.41 10.82
C ILE A 254 15.61 28.02 9.61
N ILE A 255 14.29 28.18 9.69
CA ILE A 255 13.41 27.95 8.54
C ILE A 255 13.79 28.88 7.39
N SER A 256 13.98 30.18 7.66
CA SER A 256 14.43 31.15 6.63
C SER A 256 15.72 30.71 5.94
N GLY A 257 16.76 30.32 6.69
CA GLY A 257 18.00 29.80 6.10
C GLY A 257 17.80 28.54 5.25
N ILE A 258 16.91 27.62 5.64
CA ILE A 258 16.58 26.43 4.84
C ILE A 258 15.84 26.83 3.55
N LEU A 259 14.88 27.77 3.63
CA LEU A 259 14.15 28.27 2.46
C LEU A 259 15.09 28.98 1.46
N GLU A 260 16.09 29.70 1.95
CA GLU A 260 17.12 30.34 1.13
C GLU A 260 17.97 29.32 0.37
N VAL A 261 18.50 28.32 1.07
CA VAL A 261 19.24 27.20 0.45
C VAL A 261 18.39 26.48 -0.61
N LEU A 262 17.13 26.20 -0.32
CA LEU A 262 16.21 25.57 -1.27
C LEU A 262 15.87 26.49 -2.47
N SER A 263 15.82 27.81 -2.24
CA SER A 263 15.56 28.78 -3.31
C SER A 263 16.74 28.91 -4.28
N GLU A 264 17.98 28.74 -3.79
CA GLU A 264 19.19 28.74 -4.61
C GLU A 264 19.24 27.55 -5.59
N ASN A 265 18.76 26.38 -5.15
CA ASN A 265 18.62 25.21 -6.01
C ASN A 265 17.40 25.35 -6.96
N ARG A 266 17.66 25.58 -8.25
CA ARG A 266 16.61 25.81 -9.25
C ARG A 266 15.78 24.58 -9.58
N GLU A 267 16.31 23.38 -9.29
CA GLU A 267 15.66 22.10 -9.53
C GLU A 267 14.88 21.60 -8.30
N SER A 268 14.85 22.40 -7.22
CA SER A 268 14.12 22.06 -5.99
C SER A 268 12.84 22.87 -5.81
N MET A 269 11.86 22.24 -5.16
CA MET A 269 10.60 22.82 -4.73
C MET A 269 10.37 22.59 -3.26
N ALA A 270 9.67 23.52 -2.61
CA ALA A 270 9.40 23.43 -1.19
C ALA A 270 8.03 24.02 -0.81
N VAL A 271 7.32 23.31 0.05
CA VAL A 271 6.08 23.81 0.69
C VAL A 271 6.20 23.63 2.20
N PHE A 272 6.23 24.74 2.91
CA PHE A 272 6.42 24.78 4.36
C PHE A 272 5.15 25.29 5.02
N VAL A 273 4.48 24.43 5.79
CA VAL A 273 3.35 24.83 6.63
C VAL A 273 3.87 25.42 7.93
N SER A 274 3.44 26.64 8.24
CA SER A 274 3.83 27.31 9.48
C SER A 274 2.77 28.26 10.03
N HIS A 275 2.73 28.38 11.35
CA HIS A 275 2.00 29.38 12.12
C HIS A 275 2.78 30.68 12.33
N LEU A 276 4.04 30.74 11.89
CA LEU A 276 4.92 31.91 12.03
C LEU A 276 5.34 32.52 10.67
N PRO A 277 4.44 32.65 9.67
CA PRO A 277 4.84 33.08 8.33
C PRO A 277 5.47 34.48 8.33
N GLU A 278 4.93 35.42 9.12
CA GLU A 278 5.45 36.80 9.21
C GLU A 278 6.88 36.81 9.77
N LEU A 279 7.12 36.09 10.86
CA LEU A 279 8.44 36.04 11.50
C LEU A 279 9.49 35.33 10.63
N ILE A 280 9.08 34.32 9.86
CA ILE A 280 9.97 33.67 8.89
C ILE A 280 10.35 34.67 7.80
N LEU A 281 9.37 35.33 7.18
CA LEU A 281 9.59 36.32 6.14
C LEU A 281 10.47 37.49 6.59
N GLU A 282 10.30 37.97 7.82
CA GLU A 282 11.17 39.00 8.41
C GLU A 282 12.65 38.61 8.46
N ASN A 283 12.95 37.31 8.48
CA ASN A 283 14.31 36.77 8.50
C ASN A 283 14.74 36.19 7.15
N THR A 284 13.90 36.24 6.11
CA THR A 284 14.20 35.69 4.78
C THR A 284 14.58 36.79 3.79
N GLU A 285 15.71 36.63 3.12
CA GLU A 285 16.19 37.58 2.10
C GLU A 285 15.69 37.26 0.69
N CYS A 286 15.35 35.99 0.42
CA CYS A 286 14.84 35.57 -0.88
C CYS A 286 13.32 35.80 -1.02
N ASN A 287 12.83 35.86 -2.26
CA ASN A 287 11.40 35.98 -2.51
C ASN A 287 10.69 34.64 -2.27
N VAL A 288 9.91 34.56 -1.20
CA VAL A 288 9.11 33.38 -0.85
C VAL A 288 7.63 33.70 -1.03
N ARG A 289 6.93 32.89 -1.82
CA ARG A 289 5.48 33.01 -1.95
C ARG A 289 4.81 32.56 -0.66
N VAL A 290 3.81 33.31 -0.20
CA VAL A 290 2.99 32.87 0.94
C VAL A 290 1.56 32.65 0.50
N ASP A 291 1.05 31.48 0.78
CA ASP A 291 -0.30 31.06 0.47
C ASP A 291 -1.10 30.88 1.76
N GLY A 292 -2.42 31.05 1.68
CA GLY A 292 -3.26 31.14 2.87
C GLY A 292 -4.55 30.34 2.77
N ILE A 293 -4.84 29.55 3.81
CA ILE A 293 -6.13 28.89 4.03
C ILE A 293 -6.84 29.55 5.21
N GLU A 294 -7.95 30.24 4.96
CA GLU A 294 -8.66 31.01 5.99
C GLU A 294 -10.08 30.49 6.23
N ALA A 295 -10.54 30.60 7.47
CA ALA A 295 -11.94 30.35 7.82
C ALA A 295 -12.74 31.66 7.69
N SER A 296 -13.88 31.59 7.00
CA SER A 296 -14.80 32.72 6.83
C SER A 296 -15.80 32.85 7.99
N GLY A 297 -15.98 31.80 8.78
CA GLY A 297 -16.92 31.80 9.90
C GLY A 297 -17.32 30.41 10.38
N LEU A 298 -18.49 30.34 11.02
CA LEU A 298 -19.12 29.11 11.47
C LEU A 298 -20.46 28.88 10.76
N ASP A 299 -20.74 27.63 10.38
CA ASP A 299 -22.04 27.24 9.84
C ASP A 299 -23.12 27.09 10.93
N SER A 300 -24.31 26.64 10.54
CA SER A 300 -25.44 26.39 11.44
C SER A 300 -25.16 25.33 12.52
N ASP A 301 -24.27 24.39 12.22
CA ASP A 301 -23.86 23.30 13.11
C ASP A 301 -22.59 23.64 13.90
N LEU A 302 -22.13 24.89 13.78
CA LEU A 302 -20.94 25.47 14.40
C LEU A 302 -19.63 24.84 13.90
N ASN A 303 -19.58 24.30 12.68
CA ASN A 303 -18.33 23.88 12.04
C ASN A 303 -17.65 25.07 11.35
N LEU A 304 -16.32 25.02 11.18
CA LEU A 304 -15.62 26.07 10.42
C LEU A 304 -16.02 26.00 8.95
N ILE A 305 -16.39 27.15 8.40
CA ILE A 305 -16.52 27.35 6.96
C ILE A 305 -15.14 27.76 6.44
N VAL A 306 -14.42 26.80 5.87
CA VAL A 306 -13.05 26.99 5.35
C VAL A 306 -13.05 26.83 3.84
N GLU A 307 -12.53 27.83 3.14
CA GLU A 307 -12.17 27.66 1.74
C GLU A 307 -10.83 26.93 1.68
N ARG A 308 -10.86 25.65 1.29
CA ARG A 308 -9.72 24.75 1.42
C ARG A 308 -8.68 24.94 0.31
N THR A 309 -9.07 25.54 -0.81
CA THR A 309 -8.14 25.92 -1.87
C THR A 309 -7.27 27.07 -1.38
N PRO A 310 -5.94 26.89 -1.26
CA PRO A 310 -5.07 27.96 -0.78
C PRO A 310 -5.13 29.17 -1.69
N ARG A 311 -5.30 30.35 -1.09
CA ARG A 311 -5.21 31.62 -1.82
C ARG A 311 -3.74 32.00 -1.98
N TYR A 312 -3.29 32.17 -3.22
CA TYR A 312 -1.91 32.55 -3.47
C TYR A 312 -1.61 33.98 -3.06
N ASN A 313 -0.37 34.22 -2.64
CA ASN A 313 0.14 35.55 -2.25
C ASN A 313 -0.73 36.20 -1.15
N TYR A 314 -1.19 35.39 -0.20
CA TYR A 314 -2.05 35.79 0.90
C TYR A 314 -1.60 35.13 2.20
N ILE A 315 -1.23 35.95 3.19
CA ILE A 315 -0.94 35.48 4.54
C ILE A 315 -2.27 35.33 5.29
N ALA A 316 -2.72 34.08 5.48
CA ALA A 316 -3.91 33.80 6.25
C ALA A 316 -3.62 33.81 7.75
N LYS A 317 -4.49 34.45 8.52
CA LYS A 317 -4.37 34.49 9.99
C LYS A 317 -5.05 33.28 10.61
N SER A 318 -4.54 32.85 11.76
CA SER A 318 -5.29 31.94 12.61
C SER A 318 -6.52 32.68 13.14
N THR A 319 -7.67 32.01 13.14
CA THR A 319 -8.95 32.56 13.64
C THR A 319 -9.38 31.87 14.95
N PRO A 320 -8.57 31.92 16.02
CA PRO A 320 -8.92 31.29 17.30
C PRO A 320 -10.22 31.83 17.89
N GLU A 321 -10.60 33.07 17.58
CA GLU A 321 -11.86 33.69 17.98
C GLU A 321 -13.08 32.90 17.52
N LEU A 322 -13.02 32.24 16.34
CA LEU A 322 -14.10 31.36 15.85
C LEU A 322 -14.20 30.06 16.66
N ILE A 323 -13.08 29.55 17.16
CA ILE A 323 -13.09 28.38 18.05
C ILE A 323 -13.69 28.76 19.41
N VAL A 324 -13.30 29.92 19.96
CA VAL A 324 -13.86 30.42 21.20
C VAL A 324 -15.36 30.71 21.05
N GLU A 325 -15.77 31.26 19.90
CA GLU A 325 -17.18 31.47 19.57
C GLU A 325 -17.97 30.15 19.52
N ARG A 326 -17.44 29.12 18.85
CA ARG A 326 -18.05 27.77 18.86
C ARG A 326 -18.25 27.26 20.27
N LEU A 327 -17.20 27.36 21.11
CA LEU A 327 -17.26 26.88 22.49
C LEU A 327 -18.30 27.66 23.30
N SER A 328 -18.36 28.99 23.16
CA SER A 328 -19.39 29.79 23.82
C SER A 328 -20.81 29.42 23.42
N ARG A 329 -21.04 29.03 22.15
CA ARG A 329 -22.37 28.66 21.65
C ARG A 329 -22.76 27.21 21.99
N LYS A 330 -21.78 26.34 22.29
CA LYS A 330 -22.01 24.93 22.65
C LYS A 330 -22.16 24.68 24.15
N THR A 331 -21.61 25.55 24.99
CA THR A 331 -21.67 25.42 26.45
C THR A 331 -22.76 26.30 27.06
N ASN A 332 -23.11 26.05 28.32
CA ASN A 332 -24.12 26.80 29.05
C ASN A 332 -23.58 27.24 30.42
N GLY A 333 -24.19 28.27 31.01
CA GLY A 333 -23.91 28.69 32.39
C GLY A 333 -22.50 29.27 32.58
N GLY A 334 -21.76 28.80 33.59
CA GLY A 334 -20.45 29.36 33.95
C GLY A 334 -19.37 29.18 32.87
N GLU A 335 -19.41 28.08 32.11
CA GLU A 335 -18.47 27.84 31.00
C GLU A 335 -18.73 28.78 29.83
N GLN A 336 -19.99 29.03 29.50
CA GLN A 336 -20.36 29.98 28.44
C GLN A 336 -19.84 31.38 28.78
N ALA A 337 -20.07 31.85 30.01
CA ALA A 337 -19.59 33.14 30.47
C ALA A 337 -18.05 33.26 30.42
N PHE A 338 -17.33 32.17 30.69
CA PHE A 338 -15.87 32.11 30.54
C PHE A 338 -15.44 32.29 29.08
N TYR A 339 -16.03 31.55 28.14
CA TYR A 339 -15.68 31.66 26.72
C TYR A 339 -16.11 33.00 26.11
N GLU A 340 -17.25 33.57 26.49
CA GLU A 340 -17.65 34.91 26.06
C GLU A 340 -16.65 35.99 26.52
N LYS A 341 -16.14 35.87 27.76
CA LYS A 341 -15.11 36.76 28.29
C LYS A 341 -13.78 36.61 27.54
N LEU A 342 -13.38 35.40 27.18
CA LEU A 342 -12.21 35.16 26.33
C LEU A 342 -12.40 35.74 24.93
N ARG A 343 -13.58 35.55 24.33
CA ARG A 343 -13.91 36.07 23.00
C ARG A 343 -13.77 37.58 22.96
N ALA A 344 -14.23 38.29 23.99
CA ALA A 344 -14.13 39.74 24.06
C ALA A 344 -12.68 40.27 23.95
N LYS A 345 -11.67 39.47 24.32
CA LYS A 345 -10.25 39.85 24.19
C LYS A 345 -9.74 39.92 22.76
N PHE A 346 -10.40 39.27 21.81
CA PHE A 346 -10.02 39.31 20.40
C PHE A 346 -10.54 40.56 19.68
N TYR A 347 -11.47 41.30 20.31
CA TYR A 347 -12.10 42.51 19.75
C TYR A 347 -11.83 43.77 20.59
N SER A 348 -10.96 43.66 21.59
CA SER A 348 -10.50 44.74 22.47
C SER A 348 -9.08 45.15 22.11
#